data_AF-A0A351G0D7-F1
#
_entry.id   AF-A0A351G0D7-F1
#
_cell.length_a   1.000
_cell.length_b   1.000
_cell.length_c   1.000
_cell.angle_alpha   90.00
_cell.angle_beta   90.00
_cell.angle_gamma   90.00
#
_symmetry.space_group_name_H-M   'P 1'
#
loop_
_entity.id
_entity.type
_entity.pdbx_description
1 polymer ?
#
loop_
_entity_poly.entity_id
_entity_poly.type
_entity_poly.pdbx_seq_one_letter_code
_entity_poly.pdbx_strand_id
1 'polypeptide(L)'
;MRTGIWLVTAILLSSPQLAEANDFTAATTVLKTRCLHCHDAEQRSGDVDLSGLLQANSAQDGSDLWTRIERVVTRGQMPPATEPPLPADEKAQVRQHYRSAFILRDGHEHIGVTPLRRLTRYELENTLEDLLQVQLKQPYAFSSQSAGLQPSTIEQLYPADPLGASGFDNDAEQLHNVKVSLVKYIACVDFALRMFDQNPQARTALLGF
;
A
#
# COMPACT_ATOMS: atom_id res chain seq x y z
N MET A 1 -37.82 32.27 46.06
CA MET A 1 -37.71 31.03 45.26
C MET A 1 -37.49 31.47 43.81
N ARG A 2 -36.47 31.14 43.01
CA ARG A 2 -35.22 30.35 43.08
C ARG A 2 -34.37 30.94 41.93
N THR A 3 -33.19 31.45 42.20
CA THR A 3 -32.22 31.91 41.19
C THR A 3 -31.49 30.70 40.60
N GLY A 4 -31.66 30.45 39.30
CA GLY A 4 -31.00 29.35 38.59
C GLY A 4 -29.71 29.82 37.93
N ILE A 5 -28.56 29.40 38.48
CA ILE A 5 -27.24 29.59 37.89
C ILE A 5 -27.02 28.45 36.88
N TRP A 6 -26.88 28.78 35.60
CA TRP A 6 -26.49 27.82 34.57
C TRP A 6 -24.96 27.74 34.53
N LEU A 7 -24.41 26.66 35.06
CA LEU A 7 -23.01 26.28 34.87
C LEU A 7 -22.85 25.75 33.44
N VAL A 8 -22.20 26.53 32.57
CA VAL A 8 -21.73 26.07 31.27
C VAL A 8 -20.43 25.30 31.51
N THR A 9 -20.51 23.97 31.57
CA THR A 9 -19.33 23.10 31.60
C THR A 9 -18.69 23.12 30.20
N ALA A 10 -17.57 23.81 30.07
CA ALA A 10 -16.75 23.74 28.86
C ALA A 10 -16.17 22.33 28.75
N ILE A 11 -16.68 21.52 27.82
CA ILE A 11 -16.09 20.24 27.45
C ILE A 11 -14.81 20.57 26.66
N LEU A 12 -13.65 20.37 27.30
CA LEU A 12 -12.36 20.36 26.62
C LEU A 12 -12.31 19.12 25.73
N LEU A 13 -12.64 19.27 24.44
CA LEU A 13 -12.32 18.26 23.45
C LEU A 13 -10.79 18.23 23.31
N SER A 14 -10.15 17.16 23.80
CA SER A 14 -8.75 16.89 23.54
C SER A 14 -8.55 16.64 22.04
N SER A 15 -8.05 17.63 21.32
CA SER A 15 -7.73 17.50 19.90
C SER A 15 -6.56 16.53 19.70
N PRO A 16 -6.69 15.51 18.82
CA PRO A 16 -5.62 14.53 18.55
C PRO A 16 -4.35 15.17 17.97
N GLN A 17 -4.47 16.38 17.41
CA GLN A 17 -3.36 17.14 16.81
C GLN A 17 -2.24 17.48 17.80
N LEU A 18 -2.54 17.59 19.10
CA LEU A 18 -1.54 17.86 20.13
C LEU A 18 -0.68 16.62 20.44
N ALA A 19 -1.23 15.41 20.28
CA ALA A 19 -0.51 14.17 20.54
C ALA A 19 0.52 13.89 19.43
N GLU A 20 0.15 14.03 18.16
CA GLU A 20 1.07 13.86 17.02
C GLU A 20 2.24 14.84 17.05
N ALA A 21 1.99 16.11 17.36
CA ALA A 21 3.03 17.14 17.44
C ALA A 21 4.05 16.83 18.55
N ASN A 22 3.58 16.26 19.67
CA ASN A 22 4.44 15.86 20.78
C ASN A 22 5.28 14.62 20.44
N ASP A 23 4.67 13.61 19.81
CA ASP A 23 5.34 12.38 19.39
C ASP A 23 6.45 12.67 18.37
N PHE A 24 6.19 13.54 17.38
CA PHE A 24 7.20 13.98 16.40
C PHE A 24 8.38 14.71 17.06
N THR A 25 8.11 15.60 18.02
CA THR A 25 9.15 16.34 18.73
C THR A 25 10.03 15.42 19.56
N ALA A 26 9.44 14.43 20.23
CA ALA A 26 10.17 13.42 20.98
C ALA A 26 11.08 12.58 20.07
N ALA A 27 10.53 12.05 18.97
CA ALA A 27 11.29 11.23 18.04
C ALA A 27 12.44 12.02 17.36
N THR A 28 12.19 13.25 16.92
CA THR A 28 13.23 14.08 16.28
C THR A 28 14.32 14.50 17.26
N THR A 29 14.01 14.65 18.56
CA THR A 29 15.02 14.84 19.61
C THR A 29 15.96 13.62 19.70
N VAL A 30 15.41 12.40 19.70
CA VAL A 30 16.23 11.18 19.69
C VAL A 30 17.14 11.13 18.46
N LEU A 31 16.61 11.40 17.26
CA LEU A 31 17.41 11.41 16.04
C LEU A 31 18.53 12.46 16.08
N LYS A 32 18.25 13.67 16.59
CA LYS A 32 19.24 14.73 16.77
C LYS A 32 20.37 14.31 17.70
N THR A 33 20.04 13.67 18.82
CA THR A 33 21.02 13.34 19.86
C THR A 33 21.79 12.05 19.57
N ARG A 34 21.16 11.08 18.89
CA ARG A 34 21.68 9.71 18.77
C ARG A 34 22.08 9.31 17.36
N CYS A 35 21.55 9.96 16.33
CA CYS A 35 21.70 9.51 14.94
C CYS A 35 22.50 10.49 14.08
N LEU A 36 22.33 11.80 14.28
CA LEU A 36 22.92 12.80 13.40
C LEU A 36 24.44 12.75 13.32
N HIS A 37 25.14 12.37 14.40
CA HIS A 37 26.60 12.32 14.37
C HIS A 37 27.17 11.41 13.27
N CYS A 38 26.44 10.37 12.87
CA CYS A 38 26.86 9.45 11.82
C CYS A 38 26.06 9.62 10.51
N HIS A 39 24.85 10.20 10.58
CA HIS A 39 23.88 10.29 9.48
C HIS A 39 23.49 11.75 9.19
N ASP A 40 24.45 12.67 9.25
CA ASP A 40 24.29 14.03 8.75
C ASP A 40 24.65 14.13 7.26
N ALA A 41 24.59 15.35 6.71
CA ALA A 41 24.87 15.65 5.31
C ALA A 41 26.34 15.42 4.91
N GLU A 42 27.27 15.36 5.87
CA GLU A 42 28.70 15.21 5.62
C GLU A 42 29.14 13.75 5.73
N GLN A 43 28.84 13.10 6.86
CA GLN A 43 29.29 11.75 7.18
C GLN A 43 28.48 10.68 6.44
N ARG A 44 27.15 10.87 6.30
CA ARG A 44 26.23 10.04 5.50
C ARG A 44 26.47 8.51 5.61
N SER A 45 26.65 8.00 6.82
CA SER A 45 26.98 6.58 7.02
C SER A 45 25.89 5.69 6.41
N GLY A 46 26.29 4.71 5.59
CA GLY A 46 25.35 3.86 4.86
C GLY A 46 24.52 4.59 3.80
N ASP A 47 25.02 5.72 3.29
CA ASP A 47 24.33 6.61 2.33
C ASP A 47 22.96 7.10 2.82
N VAL A 48 22.88 7.42 4.12
CA VAL A 48 21.68 7.99 4.75
C VAL A 48 22.02 9.33 5.38
N ASP A 49 21.27 10.36 4.98
CA ASP A 49 21.29 11.72 5.55
C ASP A 49 19.93 12.02 6.18
N LEU A 50 19.92 12.31 7.49
CA LEU A 50 18.73 12.64 8.26
C LEU A 50 18.55 14.15 8.48
N SER A 51 19.48 14.98 8.01
CA SER A 51 19.48 16.43 8.24
C SER A 51 18.21 17.08 7.69
N GLY A 52 17.79 16.69 6.48
CA GLY A 52 16.56 17.18 5.86
C GLY A 52 15.29 16.75 6.62
N LEU A 53 15.29 15.54 7.19
CA LEU A 53 14.15 15.02 7.97
C LEU A 53 13.89 15.86 9.22
N LEU A 54 14.94 16.42 9.82
CA LEU A 54 14.85 17.25 11.02
C LEU A 54 14.47 18.71 10.75
N GLN A 55 14.49 19.11 9.48
CA GLN A 55 14.01 20.41 9.00
C GLN A 55 12.57 20.33 8.46
N ALA A 56 11.98 19.13 8.44
CA ALA A 56 10.61 18.92 7.99
C ALA A 56 9.61 19.70 8.86
N ASN A 57 8.61 20.26 8.20
CA ASN A 57 7.52 21.00 8.85
C ASN A 57 6.30 20.11 9.13
N SER A 58 6.32 18.85 8.67
CA SER A 58 5.24 17.89 8.85
C SER A 58 5.75 16.59 9.48
N ALA A 59 4.96 16.04 10.39
CA ALA A 59 5.15 14.72 10.99
C ALA A 59 5.11 13.57 9.97
N GLN A 60 4.57 13.82 8.77
CA GLN A 60 4.40 12.82 7.71
C GLN A 60 5.47 12.92 6.61
N ASP A 61 6.38 13.90 6.68
CA ASP A 61 7.43 14.06 5.68
C ASP A 61 8.47 12.93 5.79
N GLY A 62 8.98 12.48 4.64
CA GLY A 62 10.08 11.51 4.59
C GLY A 62 9.68 10.09 4.99
N SER A 63 8.50 9.62 4.57
CA SER A 63 7.98 8.27 4.89
C SER A 63 9.00 7.14 4.67
N ASP A 64 9.75 7.19 3.58
CA ASP A 64 10.75 6.17 3.25
C ASP A 64 11.90 6.14 4.24
N LEU A 65 12.37 7.31 4.68
CA LEU A 65 13.42 7.42 5.70
C LEU A 65 12.89 6.96 7.06
N TRP A 66 11.70 7.41 7.46
CA TRP A 66 11.06 6.96 8.70
C TRP A 66 10.84 5.45 8.74
N THR A 67 10.43 4.85 7.62
CA THR A 67 10.29 3.38 7.48
C THR A 67 11.62 2.67 7.69
N ARG A 68 12.73 3.21 7.17
CA ARG A 68 14.06 2.65 7.40
C ARG A 68 14.50 2.80 8.86
N ILE A 69 14.30 3.99 9.44
CA ILE A 69 14.62 4.29 10.84
C ILE A 69 13.88 3.34 11.78
N GLU A 70 12.55 3.25 11.65
CA GLU A 70 11.73 2.36 12.49
C GLU A 70 12.25 0.92 12.39
N ARG A 71 12.51 0.44 11.16
CA ARG A 71 12.99 -0.92 10.93
C ARG A 71 14.32 -1.19 11.64
N VAL A 72 15.32 -0.32 11.49
CA VAL A 72 16.66 -0.55 12.07
C VAL A 72 16.65 -0.38 13.60
N VAL A 73 15.83 0.54 14.13
CA VAL A 73 15.66 0.76 15.57
C VAL A 73 14.93 -0.42 16.22
N THR A 74 13.83 -0.88 15.61
CA THR A 74 13.05 -2.03 16.09
C THR A 74 13.86 -3.32 16.06
N ARG A 75 14.71 -3.49 15.04
CA ARG A 75 15.63 -4.64 14.96
C ARG A 75 16.89 -4.50 15.81
N GLY A 76 17.10 -3.35 16.47
CA GLY A 76 18.31 -3.07 17.25
C GLY A 76 19.60 -3.08 16.42
N GLN A 77 19.51 -2.83 15.11
CA GLN A 77 20.65 -2.74 14.20
C GLN A 77 21.38 -1.41 14.33
N MET A 78 20.66 -0.37 14.73
CA MET A 78 21.21 0.93 15.09
C MET A 78 20.94 1.24 16.56
N PRO A 79 21.89 1.86 17.27
CA PRO A 79 23.22 2.30 16.81
C PRO A 79 24.19 1.12 16.55
N PRO A 80 25.33 1.33 15.86
CA PRO A 80 26.32 0.27 15.68
C PRO A 80 26.86 -0.22 17.02
N ALA A 81 27.42 -1.42 17.07
CA ALA A 81 27.90 -2.04 18.32
C ALA A 81 29.03 -1.25 19.03
N THR A 82 29.68 -0.33 18.32
CA THR A 82 30.69 0.58 18.87
C THR A 82 30.09 1.74 19.66
N GLU A 83 28.79 2.01 19.51
CA GLU A 83 28.06 3.09 20.17
C GLU A 83 27.13 2.55 21.26
N PRO A 84 26.79 3.34 22.29
CA PRO A 84 25.87 2.91 23.32
C PRO A 84 24.48 2.60 22.72
N PRO A 85 23.81 1.51 23.15
CA PRO A 85 22.50 1.15 22.63
C PRO A 85 21.45 2.21 22.98
N LEU A 86 20.42 2.34 22.14
CA LEU A 86 19.28 3.19 22.45
C LEU A 86 18.52 2.64 23.68
N PRO A 87 18.25 3.49 24.70
CA PRO A 87 17.31 3.22 25.77
C PRO A 87 15.92 2.79 25.28
N ALA A 88 15.18 2.05 26.10
CA ALA A 88 13.89 1.49 25.72
C ALA A 88 12.82 2.55 25.43
N ASP A 89 12.86 3.66 26.17
CA ASP A 89 12.02 4.84 26.03
C ASP A 89 12.32 5.60 24.73
N GLU A 90 13.59 5.82 24.38
CA GLU A 90 13.97 6.44 23.10
C GLU A 90 13.51 5.59 21.90
N LYS A 91 13.69 4.26 21.99
CA LYS A 91 13.14 3.34 20.98
C LYS A 91 11.62 3.43 20.89
N ALA A 92 10.94 3.58 22.03
CA ALA A 92 9.48 3.70 22.06
C ALA A 92 9.01 5.01 21.43
N GLN A 93 9.70 6.13 21.65
CA GLN A 93 9.38 7.42 21.04
C GLN A 93 9.45 7.36 19.51
N VAL A 94 10.52 6.76 18.96
CA VAL A 94 10.68 6.58 17.50
C VAL A 94 9.55 5.71 16.93
N ARG A 95 9.25 4.57 17.57
CA ARG A 95 8.16 3.67 17.12
C ARG A 95 6.79 4.33 17.24
N GLN A 96 6.55 5.07 18.31
CA GLN A 96 5.28 5.72 18.57
C GLN A 96 5.00 6.79 17.52
N HIS A 97 5.98 7.62 17.19
CA HIS A 97 5.86 8.59 16.11
C HIS A 97 5.61 7.90 14.76
N TYR A 98 6.37 6.85 14.42
CA TYR A 98 6.14 6.12 13.17
C TYR A 98 4.71 5.56 13.10
N ARG A 99 4.23 4.97 14.21
CA ARG A 99 2.87 4.44 14.30
C ARG A 99 1.84 5.55 14.15
N SER A 100 1.99 6.68 14.84
CA SER A 100 1.02 7.77 14.81
C SER A 100 0.93 8.42 13.43
N ALA A 101 2.08 8.63 12.75
CA ALA A 101 2.13 9.38 11.50
C ALA A 101 1.87 8.52 10.25
N PHE A 102 2.23 7.23 10.26
CA PHE A 102 2.23 6.39 9.05
C PHE A 102 1.35 5.15 9.12
N ILE A 103 0.94 4.70 10.32
CA ILE A 103 0.09 3.52 10.51
C ILE A 103 -1.33 3.91 10.91
N LEU A 104 -1.47 4.97 11.72
CA LEU A 104 -2.75 5.43 12.24
C LEU A 104 -3.23 6.65 11.46
N ARG A 105 -4.52 6.67 11.12
CA ARG A 105 -5.23 7.84 10.62
C ARG A 105 -6.39 8.09 11.57
N ASP A 106 -6.40 9.27 12.18
CA ASP A 106 -7.35 9.63 13.24
C ASP A 106 -7.36 8.62 14.41
N GLY A 107 -6.21 8.00 14.70
CA GLY A 107 -6.05 7.01 15.76
C GLY A 107 -6.45 5.57 15.41
N HIS A 108 -6.86 5.31 14.16
CA HIS A 108 -7.24 3.97 13.69
C HIS A 108 -6.27 3.46 12.62
N GLU A 109 -5.98 2.16 12.63
CA GLU A 109 -5.17 1.54 11.59
C GLU A 109 -5.82 1.75 10.22
N HIS A 110 -5.04 2.23 9.26
CA HIS A 110 -5.49 2.45 7.90
C HIS A 110 -4.50 1.85 6.91
N ILE A 111 -5.01 1.31 5.80
CA ILE A 111 -4.21 0.66 4.76
C ILE A 111 -3.56 1.65 3.77
N GLY A 112 -3.43 2.92 4.16
CA GLY A 112 -3.05 4.00 3.25
C GLY A 112 -4.16 4.38 2.26
N VAL A 113 -3.77 5.07 1.18
CA VAL A 113 -4.68 5.42 0.08
C VAL A 113 -4.78 4.22 -0.86
N THR A 114 -5.98 3.69 -1.05
CA THR A 114 -6.24 2.62 -2.02
C THR A 114 -7.08 3.19 -3.15
N PRO A 115 -6.46 3.66 -4.25
CA PRO A 115 -7.22 4.21 -5.36
C PRO A 115 -8.10 3.13 -5.99
N LEU A 116 -9.23 3.54 -6.58
CA LEU A 116 -10.05 2.64 -7.39
C LEU A 116 -9.21 2.16 -8.57
N ARG A 117 -8.96 0.86 -8.64
CA ARG A 117 -8.25 0.21 -9.73
C ARG A 117 -9.19 -0.69 -10.52
N ARG A 118 -8.91 -0.86 -11.80
CA ARG A 118 -9.51 -1.93 -12.60
C ARG A 118 -8.86 -3.27 -12.26
N LEU A 119 -9.48 -4.35 -12.72
CA LEU A 119 -8.85 -5.67 -12.74
C LEU A 119 -7.69 -5.69 -13.74
N THR A 120 -6.63 -6.45 -13.42
CA THR A 120 -5.63 -6.86 -14.42
C THR A 120 -6.28 -7.75 -15.48
N ARG A 121 -5.64 -7.96 -16.62
CA ARG A 121 -6.12 -8.89 -17.65
C ARG A 121 -6.23 -10.32 -17.10
N TYR A 122 -5.29 -10.70 -16.23
CA TYR A 122 -5.29 -12.01 -15.56
C TYR A 122 -6.44 -12.11 -14.56
N GLU A 123 -6.65 -11.10 -13.71
CA GLU A 123 -7.77 -11.03 -12.78
C GLU A 123 -9.12 -11.03 -13.52
N LEU A 124 -9.23 -10.30 -14.63
CA LEU A 124 -10.43 -10.25 -15.47
C LEU A 124 -10.75 -11.62 -16.07
N GLU A 125 -9.77 -12.30 -16.65
CA GLU A 125 -9.97 -13.62 -17.23
C GLU A 125 -10.39 -14.66 -16.19
N ASN A 126 -9.71 -14.71 -15.03
CA ASN A 126 -10.12 -15.59 -13.92
C ASN A 126 -11.55 -15.27 -13.46
N THR A 127 -11.88 -13.99 -13.31
CA THR A 127 -13.22 -13.57 -12.88
C THR A 127 -14.29 -14.03 -13.87
N LEU A 128 -14.02 -13.94 -15.18
CA LEU A 128 -14.96 -14.39 -16.20
C LEU A 128 -15.10 -15.91 -16.23
N GLU A 129 -14.02 -16.67 -16.08
CA GLU A 129 -14.07 -18.12 -15.95
C GLU A 129 -14.87 -18.57 -14.72
N ASP A 130 -14.62 -17.94 -13.56
CA ASP A 130 -15.28 -18.27 -12.30
C ASP A 130 -16.77 -17.93 -12.32
N LEU A 131 -17.13 -16.74 -12.81
CA LEU A 131 -18.53 -16.30 -12.85
C LEU A 131 -19.36 -17.07 -13.88
N LEU A 132 -18.77 -17.37 -15.04
CA LEU A 132 -19.49 -18.01 -16.13
C LEU A 132 -19.29 -19.53 -16.18
N GLN A 133 -18.44 -20.11 -15.33
CA GLN A 133 -18.14 -21.55 -15.32
C GLN A 133 -17.60 -22.05 -16.67
N VAL A 134 -16.77 -21.25 -17.33
CA VAL A 134 -16.16 -21.56 -18.65
C VAL A 134 -14.64 -21.62 -18.55
N GLN A 135 -14.00 -22.25 -19.55
CA GLN A 135 -12.55 -22.20 -19.72
C GLN A 135 -12.21 -21.29 -20.91
N LEU A 136 -11.55 -20.17 -20.64
CA LEU A 136 -11.07 -19.18 -21.60
C LEU A 136 -9.56 -19.31 -21.85
N LYS A 137 -8.80 -19.70 -20.81
CA LYS A 137 -7.36 -19.93 -20.90
C LYS A 137 -7.04 -21.08 -21.85
N GLN A 138 -5.98 -20.92 -22.63
CA GLN A 138 -5.50 -21.98 -23.50
C GLN A 138 -4.75 -23.03 -22.69
N PRO A 139 -4.95 -24.34 -22.97
CA PRO A 139 -4.17 -25.38 -22.34
C PRO A 139 -2.70 -25.24 -22.75
N TYR A 140 -1.81 -25.75 -21.90
CA TYR A 140 -0.40 -25.86 -22.25
C TYR A 140 -0.24 -26.78 -23.47
N ALA A 141 0.28 -26.22 -24.57
CA ALA A 141 0.54 -26.97 -25.79
C ALA A 141 2.04 -27.14 -25.98
N PHE A 142 2.49 -28.39 -26.12
CA PHE A 142 3.84 -28.71 -26.56
C PHE A 142 3.80 -29.20 -28.00
N SER A 143 4.39 -28.43 -28.91
CA SER A 143 4.57 -28.81 -30.31
C SER A 143 6.00 -28.54 -30.76
N SER A 144 6.41 -29.16 -31.86
CA SER A 144 7.72 -28.88 -32.48
C SER A 144 7.87 -27.43 -32.98
N GLN A 145 6.76 -26.70 -33.11
CA GLN A 145 6.69 -25.34 -33.63
C GLN A 145 6.50 -24.29 -32.52
N SER A 146 6.05 -24.72 -31.33
CA SER A 146 5.88 -23.86 -30.15
C SER A 146 5.84 -24.70 -28.87
N ALA A 147 6.66 -24.31 -27.89
CA ALA A 147 6.59 -24.83 -26.54
C ALA A 147 6.14 -23.70 -25.61
N GLY A 148 4.97 -23.83 -24.98
CA GLY A 148 4.52 -22.87 -23.96
C GLY A 148 3.01 -22.67 -23.93
N LEU A 149 2.56 -21.89 -22.94
CA LEU A 149 1.19 -21.38 -22.92
C LEU A 149 1.01 -20.42 -24.10
N GLN A 150 0.01 -20.69 -24.92
CA GLN A 150 -0.39 -19.75 -25.95
C GLN A 150 -1.25 -18.65 -25.32
N PRO A 151 -1.13 -17.39 -25.76
CA PRO A 151 -1.96 -16.33 -25.24
C PRO A 151 -3.44 -16.63 -25.45
N SER A 152 -4.25 -16.45 -24.42
CA SER A 152 -5.70 -16.59 -24.56
C SER A 152 -6.29 -15.50 -25.44
N THR A 153 -7.54 -15.70 -25.89
CA THR A 153 -8.25 -14.65 -26.63
C THR A 153 -8.37 -13.37 -25.80
N ILE A 154 -8.55 -13.48 -24.47
CA ILE A 154 -8.57 -12.32 -23.58
C ILE A 154 -7.22 -11.60 -23.58
N GLU A 155 -6.10 -12.33 -23.51
CA GLU A 155 -4.76 -11.74 -23.54
C GLU A 155 -4.41 -11.09 -24.89
N GLN A 156 -5.05 -11.53 -25.98
CA GLN A 156 -4.89 -10.93 -27.31
C GLN A 156 -5.74 -9.65 -27.47
N LEU A 157 -6.94 -9.62 -26.88
CA LEU A 157 -7.86 -8.48 -26.95
C LEU A 157 -7.49 -7.38 -25.95
N TYR A 158 -7.09 -7.77 -24.74
CA TYR A 158 -6.84 -6.88 -23.61
C TYR A 158 -5.33 -6.66 -23.43
N PRO A 159 -4.87 -5.39 -23.38
CA PRO A 159 -3.44 -5.10 -23.29
C PRO A 159 -2.84 -5.65 -21.99
N ALA A 160 -1.55 -5.99 -22.04
CA ALA A 160 -0.79 -6.33 -20.84
C ALA A 160 -0.79 -5.14 -19.86
N ASP A 161 -0.86 -5.47 -18.58
CA ASP A 161 -0.79 -4.50 -17.50
C ASP A 161 0.66 -4.06 -17.28
N PRO A 162 0.93 -2.75 -17.17
CA PRO A 162 2.27 -2.28 -16.89
C PRO A 162 2.65 -2.56 -15.44
N LEU A 163 3.93 -2.86 -15.21
CA LEU A 163 4.45 -3.08 -13.86
C LEU A 163 4.42 -1.77 -13.06
N GLY A 164 4.00 -1.85 -11.80
CA GLY A 164 4.11 -0.76 -10.83
C GLY A 164 5.52 -0.65 -10.24
N ALA A 165 5.74 0.34 -9.36
CA ALA A 165 7.00 0.51 -8.64
C ALA A 165 7.36 -0.71 -7.77
N SER A 166 6.34 -1.45 -7.33
CA SER A 166 6.49 -2.73 -6.62
C SER A 166 7.04 -3.87 -7.49
N GLY A 167 7.06 -3.72 -8.82
CA GLY A 167 7.42 -4.77 -9.77
C GLY A 167 6.29 -5.75 -10.07
N PHE A 168 5.11 -5.57 -9.46
CA PHE A 168 3.90 -6.34 -9.75
C PHE A 168 3.00 -5.60 -10.75
N ASP A 169 2.20 -6.35 -11.50
CA ASP A 169 1.25 -5.84 -12.51
C ASP A 169 -0.14 -5.51 -11.93
N ASN A 170 -0.37 -5.83 -10.65
CA ASN A 170 -1.62 -5.58 -9.93
C ASN A 170 -1.57 -4.35 -9.00
N ASP A 171 -0.56 -3.50 -9.20
CA ASP A 171 -0.35 -2.29 -8.41
C ASP A 171 -1.52 -1.30 -8.59
N ALA A 172 -2.14 -0.91 -7.47
CA ALA A 172 -3.36 -0.10 -7.49
C ALA A 172 -3.13 1.29 -8.09
N GLU A 173 -1.99 1.91 -7.78
CA GLU A 173 -1.66 3.24 -8.29
C GLU A 173 -1.43 3.19 -9.80
N GLN A 174 -0.68 2.18 -10.26
CA GLN A 174 -0.42 2.01 -11.68
C GLN A 174 -1.69 1.71 -12.47
N LEU A 175 -2.55 0.81 -11.98
CA LEU A 175 -3.80 0.44 -12.64
C LEU A 175 -4.86 1.54 -12.58
N HIS A 176 -4.82 2.40 -11.56
CA HIS A 176 -5.66 3.60 -11.49
C HIS A 176 -5.31 4.59 -12.60
N ASN A 177 -4.01 4.80 -12.82
CA ASN A 177 -3.53 5.78 -13.80
C ASN A 177 -3.63 5.29 -15.25
N VAL A 178 -3.54 3.97 -15.47
CA VAL A 178 -3.52 3.37 -16.82
C VAL A 178 -4.95 3.06 -17.28
N LYS A 179 -5.46 3.93 -18.15
CA LYS A 179 -6.79 3.78 -18.76
C LYS A 179 -6.76 2.76 -19.89
N VAL A 180 -7.68 1.79 -19.83
CA VAL A 180 -7.93 0.85 -20.92
C VAL A 180 -9.23 1.23 -21.63
N SER A 181 -9.28 1.01 -22.95
CA SER A 181 -10.48 1.24 -23.73
C SER A 181 -11.63 0.36 -23.25
N LEU A 182 -12.77 0.99 -22.96
CA LEU A 182 -14.01 0.28 -22.62
C LEU A 182 -14.42 -0.71 -23.72
N VAL A 183 -14.12 -0.39 -25.00
CA VAL A 183 -14.41 -1.28 -26.14
C VAL A 183 -13.65 -2.60 -26.01
N LYS A 184 -12.40 -2.58 -25.55
CA LYS A 184 -11.60 -3.80 -25.35
C LYS A 184 -12.15 -4.65 -24.19
N TYR A 185 -12.57 -3.99 -23.11
CA TYR A 185 -13.22 -4.65 -21.99
C TYR A 185 -14.53 -5.33 -22.42
N ILE A 186 -15.39 -4.61 -23.14
CA ILE A 186 -16.65 -5.17 -23.67
C ILE A 186 -16.38 -6.35 -24.61
N ALA A 187 -15.37 -6.26 -25.48
CA ALA A 187 -15.00 -7.37 -26.37
C ALA A 187 -14.59 -8.63 -25.59
N CYS A 188 -13.90 -8.47 -24.45
CA CYS A 188 -13.54 -9.59 -23.57
C CYS A 188 -14.77 -10.24 -22.94
N VAL A 189 -15.69 -9.43 -22.41
CA VAL A 189 -16.95 -9.92 -21.81
C VAL A 189 -17.82 -10.60 -22.86
N ASP A 190 -17.98 -9.98 -24.03
CA ASP A 190 -18.77 -10.54 -25.13
C ASP A 190 -18.21 -11.89 -25.60
N PHE A 191 -16.87 -12.01 -25.74
CA PHE A 191 -16.24 -13.29 -26.04
C PHE A 191 -16.55 -14.35 -24.97
N ALA A 192 -16.42 -14.01 -23.69
CA ALA A 192 -16.69 -14.94 -22.60
C ALA A 192 -18.17 -15.37 -22.56
N LEU A 193 -19.10 -14.46 -22.82
CA LEU A 193 -20.53 -14.76 -22.92
C LEU A 193 -20.84 -15.69 -24.10
N ARG A 194 -20.17 -15.55 -25.24
CA ARG A 194 -20.32 -16.50 -26.36
C ARG A 194 -19.80 -17.89 -25.99
N MET A 195 -18.67 -17.97 -25.29
CA MET A 195 -18.15 -19.25 -24.79
C MET A 195 -19.11 -19.91 -23.80
N PHE A 196 -19.74 -19.11 -22.95
CA PHE A 196 -20.78 -19.56 -22.01
C PHE A 196 -22.02 -20.07 -22.73
N ASP A 197 -22.54 -19.32 -23.69
CA ASP A 197 -23.75 -19.71 -24.44
C ASP A 197 -23.58 -21.06 -25.17
N GLN A 198 -22.36 -21.31 -25.65
CA GLN A 198 -21.97 -22.55 -26.33
C GLN A 198 -21.63 -23.71 -25.39
N ASN A 199 -21.65 -23.51 -24.07
CA ASN A 199 -21.29 -24.52 -23.08
C ASN A 199 -22.52 -24.93 -22.23
N PRO A 200 -23.23 -26.03 -22.60
CA PRO A 200 -24.40 -26.49 -21.86
C PRO A 200 -24.12 -26.83 -20.39
N GLN A 201 -22.93 -27.34 -20.08
CA GLN A 201 -22.55 -27.68 -18.71
C GLN A 201 -22.42 -26.41 -17.85
N ALA A 202 -21.75 -25.39 -18.37
CA ALA A 202 -21.63 -24.09 -17.72
C ALA A 202 -23.00 -23.45 -17.48
N ARG A 203 -23.88 -23.51 -18.49
CA ARG A 203 -25.25 -22.99 -18.39
C ARG A 203 -26.07 -23.73 -17.34
N THR A 204 -25.97 -25.06 -17.30
CA THR A 204 -26.66 -25.87 -16.28
C THR A 204 -26.10 -25.56 -14.89
N ALA A 205 -24.78 -25.42 -14.75
CA ALA A 205 -24.13 -25.12 -13.47
C ALA A 205 -24.51 -23.74 -12.93
N LEU A 206 -24.57 -22.72 -13.80
CA LEU A 206 -24.85 -21.34 -13.40
C LEU A 206 -26.35 -21.01 -13.30
N LEU A 207 -27.16 -21.50 -14.26
CA LEU A 207 -28.57 -21.14 -14.40
C LEU A 207 -29.53 -22.25 -13.97
N GLY A 208 -29.05 -23.49 -13.82
CA GLY A 208 -29.87 -24.63 -13.43
C GLY A 208 -30.67 -25.29 -14.55
N PHE A 209 -30.43 -24.92 -15.82
CA PHE A 209 -31.11 -25.48 -17.00
C PHE A 209 -30.24 -25.47 -18.27
#